data_AF-A0A975DLI3-F1
#
_entry.id   AF-A0A975DLI3-F1
#
_cell.length_a   1.000
_cell.length_b   1.000
_cell.length_c   1.000
_cell.angle_alpha   90.00
_cell.angle_beta   90.00
_cell.angle_gamma   90.00
#
_symmetry.space_group_name_H-M   'P 1'
#
loop_
_entity.id
_entity.type
_entity.pdbx_description
1 polymer ?
#
loop_
_entity_poly.entity_id
_entity_poly.type
_entity_poly.pdbx_seq_one_letter_code
_entity_poly.pdbx_strand_id
1 'polypeptide(L)'
;MTDNFTFDPRLLLSPISENAPEGSDPRADISPSSPFLALKDARALARRKERARDIDADAPSALEDWDQVARLGYDILAEKGKDLEVCAWMIEALLRLDGFTGLRTGMEVARGLVEGFWDTLFPLPDEDGDEPRLAPFIALNGTSADGTLVQPLRKVPLTPGAEGVPLWQYEQALEVSRIGDATKREARIKGGALSLDAFTVAVQEGSPAFYMGLVGRIDGALASINALSDAFSARVGADAPPAGAIRALLETNREAVQAFAAEKLAQAAAARSHEAANRQDGDAEHDAEEEETADGEAAGSLPARRPVSREQALGQILEIARFFRVSEPHSPVSYVLEETVRRARMSMTELLDELIVDQDARRYFYLASGIRPPAGDD
;
A
#
# COMPACT_ATOMS: atom_id res chain seq x y z
N MET A 1 2.93 26.23 22.50
CA MET A 1 3.70 26.09 21.25
C MET A 1 3.55 24.65 20.84
N THR A 2 2.57 24.34 20.00
CA THR A 2 2.46 23.02 19.36
C THR A 2 3.55 22.96 18.32
N ASP A 3 4.64 22.30 18.66
CA ASP A 3 5.72 22.02 17.73
C ASP A 3 5.13 21.21 16.56
N ASN A 4 5.17 21.78 15.37
CA ASN A 4 4.49 21.23 14.19
C ASN A 4 5.36 20.12 13.60
N PHE A 5 5.49 19.03 14.36
CA PHE A 5 6.21 17.82 13.96
C PHE A 5 5.67 17.34 12.62
N THR A 6 6.50 17.46 11.59
CA THR A 6 6.20 17.00 10.25
C THR A 6 6.97 15.70 10.05
N PHE A 7 6.26 14.58 10.03
CA PHE A 7 6.87 13.28 9.76
C PHE A 7 7.34 13.22 8.30
N ASP A 8 8.65 13.27 8.05
CA ASP A 8 9.24 13.07 6.73
C ASP A 8 10.01 11.75 6.68
N PRO A 9 9.47 10.68 6.05
CA PRO A 9 10.13 9.38 6.00
C PRO A 9 11.48 9.42 5.27
N ARG A 10 11.75 10.43 4.44
CA ARG A 10 13.01 10.55 3.70
C ARG A 10 14.19 10.88 4.61
N LEU A 11 13.94 11.62 5.69
CA LEU A 11 14.97 11.94 6.69
C LEU A 11 15.43 10.68 7.43
N LEU A 12 14.54 9.71 7.63
CA LEU A 12 14.86 8.44 8.28
C LEU A 12 15.79 7.56 7.44
N LEU A 13 15.82 7.77 6.11
CA LEU A 13 16.66 7.04 5.17
C LEU A 13 17.95 7.78 4.80
N SER A 14 18.14 9.01 5.30
CA SER A 14 19.36 9.77 5.08
C SER A 14 20.49 9.27 6.00
N PRO A 15 21.75 9.20 5.53
CA PRO A 15 22.90 8.93 6.39
C PRO A 15 22.93 9.90 7.59
N ILE A 16 23.18 9.40 8.80
CA ILE A 16 23.27 10.22 10.03
C ILE A 16 24.54 11.07 10.02
N SER A 17 25.65 10.52 9.55
CA SER A 17 26.93 11.23 9.40
C SER A 17 27.78 10.65 8.29
N GLU A 18 28.79 11.38 7.83
CA GLU A 18 29.72 10.90 6.78
C GLU A 18 30.52 9.66 7.21
N ASN A 19 30.91 9.59 8.49
CA ASN A 19 31.79 8.52 9.00
C ASN A 19 31.02 7.37 9.66
N ALA A 20 29.75 7.58 10.00
CA ALA A 20 28.84 6.56 10.52
C ALA A 20 27.44 6.83 9.93
N PRO A 21 27.17 6.38 8.68
CA PRO A 21 25.88 6.56 8.01
C PRO A 21 24.70 5.98 8.81
N GLU A 22 24.92 4.86 9.49
CA GLU A 22 23.95 4.20 10.35
C GLU A 22 23.79 4.82 11.73
N GLY A 23 24.69 5.72 12.14
CA GLY A 23 24.76 6.26 13.50
C GLY A 23 25.36 5.28 14.51
N SER A 24 24.82 5.25 15.72
CA SER A 24 25.26 4.42 16.84
C SER A 24 24.12 3.56 17.38
N ASP A 25 24.42 2.39 17.95
CA ASP A 25 23.41 1.50 18.52
C ASP A 25 22.56 2.25 19.56
N PRO A 26 21.24 2.40 19.33
CA PRO A 26 20.36 3.06 20.29
C PRO A 26 20.37 2.44 21.70
N ARG A 27 20.79 1.18 21.84
CA ARG A 27 20.89 0.45 23.11
C ARG A 27 22.20 0.68 23.86
N ALA A 28 23.20 1.32 23.22
CA ALA A 28 24.48 1.60 23.87
C ALA A 28 24.33 2.59 25.04
N ASP A 29 23.35 3.49 24.98
CA ASP A 29 23.00 4.36 26.10
C ASP A 29 22.11 3.61 27.11
N ILE A 30 22.75 3.13 28.19
CA ILE A 30 22.10 2.45 29.30
C ILE A 30 21.58 3.40 30.40
N SER A 31 21.63 4.72 30.18
CA SER A 31 21.13 5.69 31.15
C SER A 31 19.61 5.61 31.27
N PRO A 32 19.01 5.88 32.45
CA PRO A 32 17.55 5.92 32.60
C PRO A 32 16.85 6.96 31.70
N SER A 33 17.61 7.92 31.16
CA SER A 33 17.15 8.95 30.24
C SER A 33 17.37 8.60 28.76
N SER A 34 17.81 7.38 28.44
CA SER A 34 18.13 7.04 27.06
C SER A 34 16.89 7.06 26.16
N PRO A 35 17.01 7.57 24.92
CA PRO A 35 15.89 7.61 23.99
C PRO A 35 15.27 6.23 23.75
N PHE A 36 16.09 5.18 23.68
CA PHE A 36 15.61 3.82 23.46
C PHE A 36 14.77 3.31 24.64
N LEU A 37 15.19 3.54 25.89
CA LEU A 37 14.40 3.17 27.06
C LEU A 37 13.10 3.98 27.14
N ALA A 38 13.15 5.28 26.84
CA ALA A 38 11.94 6.12 26.78
C ALA A 38 10.93 5.61 25.74
N LEU A 39 11.40 5.22 24.55
CA LEU A 39 10.57 4.61 23.51
C LEU A 39 9.94 3.29 23.98
N LYS A 40 10.75 2.42 24.59
CA LYS A 40 10.29 1.13 25.13
C LYS A 40 9.20 1.31 26.19
N ASP A 41 9.39 2.25 27.11
CA ASP A 41 8.43 2.57 28.16
C ASP A 41 7.14 3.19 27.60
N ALA A 42 7.25 4.11 26.65
CA ALA A 42 6.10 4.69 25.95
C ALA A 42 5.28 3.60 25.25
N ARG A 43 5.92 2.68 24.52
CA ARG A 43 5.25 1.55 23.88
C ARG A 43 4.57 0.62 24.90
N ALA A 44 5.22 0.33 26.01
CA ALA A 44 4.65 -0.49 27.07
C ALA A 44 3.41 0.19 27.71
N LEU A 45 3.46 1.50 27.92
CA LEU A 45 2.32 2.28 28.41
C LEU A 45 1.16 2.29 27.41
N ALA A 46 1.43 2.59 26.14
CA ALA A 46 0.42 2.62 25.09
C ALA A 46 -0.32 1.28 24.97
N ARG A 47 0.43 0.16 24.93
CA ARG A 47 -0.16 -1.20 24.89
C ARG A 47 -0.96 -1.54 26.15
N ARG A 48 -0.56 -1.05 27.33
CA ARG A 48 -1.34 -1.26 28.57
C ARG A 48 -2.67 -0.52 28.52
N LYS A 49 -2.67 0.75 28.10
CA LYS A 49 -3.90 1.54 27.96
C LYS A 49 -4.83 0.96 26.90
N GLU A 50 -4.30 0.50 25.77
CA GLU A 50 -5.10 -0.17 24.73
C GLU A 50 -5.78 -1.43 25.26
N ARG A 51 -5.06 -2.30 25.99
CA ARG A 51 -5.67 -3.49 26.63
C ARG A 51 -6.70 -3.12 27.70
N ALA A 52 -6.49 -2.04 28.45
CA ALA A 52 -7.48 -1.57 29.41
C ALA A 52 -8.76 -1.12 28.69
N ARG A 53 -8.62 -0.42 27.56
CA ARG A 53 -9.76 0.06 26.76
C ARG A 53 -10.54 -1.05 26.06
N ASP A 54 -9.90 -2.18 25.76
CA ASP A 54 -10.57 -3.39 25.26
C ASP A 54 -11.47 -4.05 26.30
N ILE A 55 -11.22 -3.83 27.59
CA ILE A 55 -12.01 -4.36 28.71
C ILE A 55 -13.06 -3.34 29.15
N ASP A 56 -12.69 -2.06 29.17
CA ASP A 56 -13.50 -0.95 29.64
C ASP A 56 -13.45 0.20 28.62
N ALA A 57 -14.54 0.43 27.89
CA ALA A 57 -14.63 1.48 26.89
C ALA A 57 -14.39 2.90 27.45
N ASP A 58 -14.59 3.10 28.75
CA ASP A 58 -14.35 4.39 29.44
C ASP A 58 -12.88 4.57 29.85
N ALA A 59 -12.03 3.54 29.73
CA ALA A 59 -10.61 3.65 30.04
C ALA A 59 -9.89 4.64 29.13
N PRO A 60 -8.83 5.34 29.59
CA PRO A 60 -8.15 6.37 28.80
C PRO A 60 -7.68 5.90 27.42
N SER A 61 -7.79 6.79 26.43
CA SER A 61 -7.22 6.55 25.10
C SER A 61 -5.71 6.39 25.15
N ALA A 62 -5.17 5.54 24.28
CA ALA A 62 -3.73 5.35 24.09
C ALA A 62 -3.15 6.20 22.95
N LEU A 63 -3.97 7.03 22.27
CA LEU A 63 -3.55 7.74 21.06
C LEU A 63 -2.36 8.68 21.29
N GLU A 64 -2.36 9.45 22.39
CA GLU A 64 -1.24 10.33 22.75
C GLU A 64 0.04 9.54 23.04
N ASP A 65 -0.09 8.36 23.66
CA ASP A 65 1.05 7.50 23.93
C ASP A 65 1.60 6.87 22.64
N TRP A 66 0.73 6.56 21.65
CA TRP A 66 1.18 6.12 20.33
C TRP A 66 1.83 7.24 19.52
N ASP A 67 1.34 8.49 19.63
CA ASP A 67 2.02 9.66 19.06
C ASP A 67 3.43 9.83 19.66
N GLN A 68 3.57 9.64 20.97
CA GLN A 68 4.89 9.64 21.62
C GLN A 68 5.81 8.53 21.11
N VAL A 69 5.29 7.30 20.90
CA VAL A 69 6.06 6.20 20.31
C VAL A 69 6.53 6.55 18.90
N ALA A 70 5.66 7.13 18.07
CA ALA A 70 6.01 7.53 16.71
C ALA A 70 7.10 8.61 16.69
N ARG A 71 6.99 9.64 17.55
CA ARG A 71 8.00 10.71 17.67
C ARG A 71 9.35 10.19 18.14
N LEU A 72 9.37 9.44 19.24
CA LEU A 72 10.62 8.88 19.78
C LEU A 72 11.28 7.92 18.77
N GLY A 73 10.49 7.10 18.07
CA GLY A 73 10.99 6.23 17.02
C GLY A 73 11.58 7.02 15.85
N TYR A 74 10.89 8.08 15.41
CA TYR A 74 11.36 8.99 14.37
C TYR A 74 12.69 9.65 14.77
N ASP A 75 12.77 10.25 15.95
CA ASP A 75 13.98 10.96 16.42
C ASP A 75 15.19 10.03 16.52
N ILE A 76 14.99 8.80 17.00
CA ILE A 76 16.05 7.79 17.06
C ILE A 76 16.54 7.42 15.66
N LEU A 77 15.63 7.13 14.72
CA LEU A 77 16.00 6.73 13.35
C LEU A 77 16.62 7.88 12.55
N ALA A 78 16.20 9.12 12.82
CA ALA A 78 16.71 10.31 12.16
C ALA A 78 18.10 10.71 12.67
N GLU A 79 18.35 10.61 13.99
CA GLU A 79 19.50 11.27 14.61
C GLU A 79 20.46 10.34 15.37
N LYS A 80 20.02 9.14 15.76
CA LYS A 80 20.79 8.27 16.67
C LYS A 80 21.30 7.02 15.99
N GLY A 81 20.41 6.21 15.43
CA GLY A 81 20.76 4.90 14.92
C GLY A 81 19.71 4.33 13.98
N LYS A 82 20.14 3.80 12.84
CA LYS A 82 19.28 3.03 11.93
C LYS A 82 18.99 1.69 12.57
N ASP A 83 17.78 1.49 13.07
CA ASP A 83 17.44 0.34 13.90
C ASP A 83 16.11 -0.31 13.53
N LEU A 84 16.13 -1.62 13.27
CA LEU A 84 14.97 -2.38 12.82
C LEU A 84 13.93 -2.63 13.93
N GLU A 85 14.34 -2.73 15.20
CA GLU A 85 13.39 -2.86 16.32
C GLU A 85 12.66 -1.54 16.56
N VAL A 86 13.39 -0.43 16.56
CA VAL A 86 12.83 0.92 16.64
C VAL A 86 11.86 1.16 15.47
N CYS A 87 12.24 0.78 14.25
CA CYS A 87 11.38 0.89 13.09
C CYS A 87 10.11 0.03 13.22
N ALA A 88 10.21 -1.20 13.74
CA ALA A 88 9.06 -2.05 13.97
C ALA A 88 8.07 -1.43 14.99
N TRP A 89 8.58 -0.83 16.07
CA TRP A 89 7.73 -0.16 17.05
C TRP A 89 7.11 1.13 16.51
N MET A 90 7.82 1.85 15.65
CA MET A 90 7.28 3.01 14.93
C MET A 90 6.16 2.58 13.97
N ILE A 91 6.31 1.45 13.25
CA ILE A 91 5.24 0.88 12.41
C ILE A 91 3.98 0.59 13.22
N GLU A 92 4.12 0.01 14.42
CA GLU A 92 2.98 -0.24 15.33
C GLU A 92 2.23 1.04 15.70
N ALA A 93 2.96 2.14 15.93
CA ALA A 93 2.39 3.44 16.25
C ALA A 93 1.71 4.08 15.04
N LEU A 94 2.39 4.12 13.88
CA LEU A 94 1.87 4.72 12.66
C LEU A 94 0.58 4.04 12.19
N LEU A 95 0.44 2.72 12.33
CA LEU A 95 -0.80 2.02 12.02
C LEU A 95 -1.98 2.52 12.88
N ARG A 96 -1.74 2.87 14.14
CA ARG A 96 -2.80 3.32 15.06
C ARG A 96 -3.15 4.79 14.89
N LEU A 97 -2.20 5.59 14.42
CA LEU A 97 -2.40 7.02 14.18
C LEU A 97 -3.02 7.26 12.80
N ASP A 98 -2.50 6.60 11.76
CA ASP A 98 -2.80 6.90 10.36
C ASP A 98 -3.32 5.69 9.56
N GLY A 99 -3.66 4.59 10.23
CA GLY A 99 -4.24 3.40 9.62
C GLY A 99 -3.35 2.79 8.53
N PHE A 100 -3.95 2.43 7.40
CA PHE A 100 -3.24 1.84 6.26
C PHE A 100 -2.18 2.77 5.65
N THR A 101 -2.35 4.09 5.73
CA THR A 101 -1.34 5.04 5.27
C THR A 101 -0.11 4.99 6.18
N GLY A 102 -0.30 5.02 7.49
CA GLY A 102 0.80 4.91 8.45
C GLY A 102 1.54 3.58 8.33
N LEU A 103 0.80 2.48 8.15
CA LEU A 103 1.39 1.17 7.90
C LEU A 103 2.26 1.17 6.65
N ARG A 104 1.73 1.67 5.51
CA ARG A 104 2.49 1.79 4.26
C ARG A 104 3.77 2.58 4.47
N THR A 105 3.68 3.77 5.06
CA THR A 105 4.83 4.64 5.31
C THR A 105 5.90 3.93 6.14
N GLY A 106 5.51 3.26 7.23
CA GLY A 106 6.44 2.53 8.07
C GLY A 106 7.11 1.34 7.34
N MET A 107 6.36 0.61 6.50
CA MET A 107 6.91 -0.48 5.68
C MET A 107 7.89 0.02 4.62
N GLU A 108 7.61 1.17 4.00
CA GLU A 108 8.52 1.83 3.06
C GLU A 108 9.82 2.28 3.72
N VAL A 109 9.75 2.81 4.95
CA VAL A 109 10.95 3.13 5.75
C VAL A 109 11.72 1.87 6.09
N ALA A 110 11.07 0.82 6.62
CA ALA A 110 11.74 -0.44 6.93
C ALA A 110 12.45 -1.02 5.71
N ARG A 111 11.80 -0.97 4.54
CA ARG A 111 12.39 -1.42 3.28
C ARG A 111 13.63 -0.61 2.94
N GLY A 112 13.56 0.71 3.02
CA GLY A 112 14.71 1.59 2.77
C GLY A 112 15.87 1.32 3.73
N LEU A 113 15.60 0.98 5.00
CA LEU A 113 16.64 0.57 5.95
C LEU A 113 17.30 -0.76 5.53
N VAL A 114 16.50 -1.77 5.17
CA VAL A 114 17.01 -3.08 4.72
C VAL A 114 17.78 -2.98 3.41
N GLU A 115 17.35 -2.13 2.47
CA GLU A 115 18.05 -1.93 1.20
C GLU A 115 19.33 -1.11 1.38
N GLY A 116 19.28 -0.02 2.15
CA GLY A 116 20.34 0.98 2.24
C GLY A 116 21.38 0.78 3.35
N PHE A 117 21.03 0.11 4.46
CA PHE A 117 21.85 0.08 5.67
C PHE A 117 22.09 -1.33 6.23
N TRP A 118 21.68 -2.40 5.53
CA TRP A 118 21.70 -3.78 6.06
C TRP A 118 22.99 -4.18 6.77
N ASP A 119 24.15 -3.86 6.18
CA ASP A 119 25.42 -4.36 6.68
C ASP A 119 25.81 -3.71 8.02
N THR A 120 25.32 -2.50 8.31
CA THR A 120 25.72 -1.73 9.50
C THR A 120 24.57 -1.38 10.45
N LEU A 121 23.31 -1.54 10.03
CA LEU A 121 22.15 -1.23 10.86
C LEU A 121 22.04 -2.11 12.10
N PHE A 122 21.28 -1.59 13.07
CA PHE A 122 21.04 -2.20 14.36
C PHE A 122 19.69 -2.94 14.41
N PRO A 123 19.53 -3.96 15.28
CA PRO A 123 20.60 -4.64 16.01
C PRO A 123 21.65 -5.27 15.08
N LEU A 124 22.88 -5.41 15.56
CA LEU A 124 23.89 -6.19 14.84
C LEU A 124 23.54 -7.69 14.90
N PRO A 125 24.00 -8.49 13.93
CA PRO A 125 23.90 -9.95 14.01
C PRO A 125 24.63 -10.47 15.25
N ASP A 126 24.16 -11.57 15.81
CA ASP A 126 24.82 -12.28 16.92
C ASP A 126 25.43 -13.61 16.47
N GLU A 127 25.76 -14.48 17.42
CA GLU A 127 26.36 -15.80 17.15
C GLU A 127 25.43 -16.71 16.32
N ASP A 128 24.11 -16.48 16.39
CA ASP A 128 23.07 -17.23 15.67
C ASP A 128 22.62 -16.52 14.39
N GLY A 129 23.31 -15.43 13.99
CA GLY A 129 23.12 -14.74 12.71
C GLY A 129 22.21 -13.52 12.81
N ASP A 130 21.36 -13.31 11.81
CA ASP A 130 20.50 -12.13 11.71
C ASP A 130 19.24 -12.18 12.60
N GLU A 131 19.08 -13.18 13.47
CA GLU A 131 17.90 -13.33 14.34
C GLU A 131 17.51 -12.02 15.07
N PRO A 132 18.44 -11.26 15.68
CA PRO A 132 18.10 -10.00 16.33
C PRO A 132 17.48 -8.94 15.40
N ARG A 133 17.84 -8.95 14.11
CA ARG A 133 17.28 -8.04 13.09
C ARG A 133 15.89 -8.47 12.66
N LEU A 134 15.66 -9.77 12.60
CA LEU A 134 14.43 -10.36 12.05
C LEU A 134 13.33 -10.48 13.10
N ALA A 135 13.69 -10.72 14.37
CA ALA A 135 12.75 -10.93 15.47
C ALA A 135 11.68 -9.84 15.62
N PRO A 136 11.97 -8.52 15.49
CA PRO A 136 10.95 -7.49 15.55
C PRO A 136 9.87 -7.64 14.48
N PHE A 137 10.24 -8.00 13.24
CA PHE A 137 9.31 -8.16 12.13
C PHE A 137 8.56 -9.50 12.18
N ILE A 138 9.20 -10.55 12.71
CA ILE A 138 8.51 -11.80 13.07
C ILE A 138 7.42 -11.51 14.11
N ALA A 139 7.70 -10.67 15.11
CA ALA A 139 6.73 -10.28 16.14
C ALA A 139 5.57 -9.44 15.59
N LEU A 140 5.80 -8.59 14.58
CA LEU A 140 4.74 -7.83 13.91
C LEU A 140 3.70 -8.76 13.27
N ASN A 141 4.17 -9.79 12.55
CA ASN A 141 3.31 -10.76 11.87
C ASN A 141 2.73 -11.81 12.80
N GLY A 142 3.52 -12.28 13.77
CA GLY A 142 3.22 -13.46 14.58
C GLY A 142 3.62 -14.76 13.88
N THR A 143 3.76 -15.82 14.66
CA THR A 143 4.06 -17.18 14.18
C THR A 143 3.11 -18.18 14.80
N SER A 144 3.28 -18.47 16.09
CA SER A 144 2.45 -19.38 16.89
C SER A 144 1.33 -18.67 17.66
N ALA A 145 1.45 -17.35 17.81
CA ALA A 145 0.46 -16.47 18.42
C ALA A 145 0.24 -15.25 17.51
N ASP A 146 -0.85 -14.51 17.77
CA ASP A 146 -1.17 -13.29 17.03
C ASP A 146 -0.04 -12.26 17.13
N GLY A 147 0.39 -11.76 15.96
CA GLY A 147 1.38 -10.71 15.86
C GLY A 147 0.88 -9.36 16.39
N THR A 148 1.81 -8.45 16.69
CA THR A 148 1.46 -7.15 17.27
C THR A 148 0.65 -6.25 16.34
N LEU A 149 0.64 -6.51 15.02
CA LEU A 149 -0.19 -5.80 14.05
C LEU A 149 -1.56 -6.45 13.79
N VAL A 150 -1.78 -7.70 14.21
CA VAL A 150 -2.99 -8.47 13.88
C VAL A 150 -4.26 -7.81 14.44
N GLN A 151 -4.27 -7.49 15.73
CA GLN A 151 -5.44 -6.85 16.35
C GLN A 151 -5.62 -5.38 15.89
N PRO A 152 -4.57 -4.54 15.83
CA PRO A 152 -4.69 -3.17 15.33
C PRO A 152 -5.19 -3.07 13.89
N LEU A 153 -4.73 -3.96 12.98
CA LEU A 153 -5.23 -4.01 11.60
C LEU A 153 -6.73 -4.24 11.52
N ARG A 154 -7.28 -5.09 12.39
CA ARG A 154 -8.73 -5.31 12.47
C ARG A 154 -9.50 -4.12 13.01
N LYS A 155 -8.83 -3.22 13.74
CA LYS A 155 -9.40 -2.04 14.40
C LYS A 155 -9.29 -0.76 13.56
N VAL A 156 -8.64 -0.79 12.39
CA VAL A 156 -8.60 0.36 11.48
C VAL A 156 -10.00 0.65 10.96
N PRO A 157 -10.52 1.89 11.10
CA PRO A 157 -11.85 2.24 10.60
C PRO A 157 -11.99 2.08 9.09
N LEU A 158 -13.08 1.46 8.64
CA LEU A 158 -13.41 1.24 7.24
C LEU A 158 -14.56 2.15 6.74
N THR A 159 -15.25 2.85 7.63
CA THR A 159 -16.22 3.90 7.31
C THR A 159 -15.69 5.26 7.79
N PRO A 160 -16.18 6.40 7.25
CA PRO A 160 -15.76 7.71 7.75
C PRO A 160 -16.27 7.97 9.18
N GLY A 161 -15.78 9.07 9.77
CA GLY A 161 -16.22 9.57 11.07
C GLY A 161 -15.29 9.19 12.23
N ALA A 162 -15.44 9.90 13.35
CA ALA A 162 -14.67 9.64 14.57
C ALA A 162 -14.98 8.27 15.19
N GLU A 163 -16.18 7.76 14.96
CA GLU A 163 -16.65 6.42 15.35
C GLU A 163 -16.74 5.49 14.12
N GLY A 164 -15.82 5.65 13.16
CA GLY A 164 -15.80 4.83 11.96
C GLY A 164 -15.71 3.33 12.30
N VAL A 165 -16.46 2.51 11.58
CA VAL A 165 -16.63 1.08 11.86
C VAL A 165 -15.44 0.31 11.28
N PRO A 166 -14.66 -0.42 12.10
CA PRO A 166 -13.55 -1.23 11.64
C PRO A 166 -13.98 -2.66 11.27
N LEU A 167 -13.05 -3.44 10.71
CA LEU A 167 -13.30 -4.79 10.21
C LEU A 167 -13.99 -5.70 11.24
N TRP A 168 -13.49 -5.73 12.48
CA TRP A 168 -14.03 -6.65 13.49
C TRP A 168 -15.51 -6.37 13.83
N GLN A 169 -15.94 -5.10 13.79
CA GLN A 169 -17.35 -4.74 14.03
C GLN A 169 -18.23 -5.11 12.84
N TYR A 170 -17.71 -4.97 11.63
CA TYR A 170 -18.39 -5.44 10.42
C TYR A 170 -18.57 -6.96 10.45
N GLU A 171 -17.52 -7.73 10.77
CA GLU A 171 -17.59 -9.18 10.92
C GLU A 171 -18.61 -9.58 12.00
N GLN A 172 -18.59 -8.89 13.16
CA GLN A 172 -19.58 -9.09 14.22
C GLN A 172 -21.02 -8.81 13.73
N ALA A 173 -21.23 -7.74 12.98
CA ALA A 173 -22.55 -7.40 12.44
C ALA A 173 -23.07 -8.48 11.47
N LEU A 174 -22.19 -9.05 10.63
CA LEU A 174 -22.51 -10.19 9.77
C LEU A 174 -22.85 -11.46 10.57
N GLU A 175 -22.14 -11.74 11.66
CA GLU A 175 -22.46 -12.87 12.53
C GLU A 175 -23.83 -12.70 13.20
N VAL A 176 -24.12 -11.50 13.71
CA VAL A 176 -25.40 -11.16 14.34
C VAL A 176 -26.55 -11.27 13.33
N SER A 177 -26.36 -10.83 12.08
CA SER A 177 -27.40 -10.91 11.05
C SER A 177 -27.74 -12.36 10.64
N ARG A 178 -26.78 -13.29 10.79
CA ARG A 178 -26.98 -14.74 10.51
C ARG A 178 -27.71 -15.48 11.64
N ILE A 179 -27.95 -14.86 12.79
CA ILE A 179 -28.76 -15.44 13.85
C ILE A 179 -30.23 -15.49 13.41
N GLY A 180 -30.74 -16.70 13.14
CA GLY A 180 -32.13 -16.91 12.70
C GLY A 180 -33.18 -16.63 13.78
N ASP A 181 -32.83 -16.77 15.05
CA ASP A 181 -33.69 -16.45 16.20
C ASP A 181 -33.70 -14.93 16.45
N ALA A 182 -34.83 -14.29 16.18
CA ALA A 182 -34.99 -12.84 16.30
C ALA A 182 -34.77 -12.34 17.74
N THR A 183 -35.19 -13.10 18.75
CA THR A 183 -35.03 -12.72 20.16
C THR A 183 -33.55 -12.74 20.56
N LYS A 184 -32.81 -13.78 20.13
CA LYS A 184 -31.37 -13.87 20.39
C LYS A 184 -30.59 -12.78 19.65
N ARG A 185 -30.96 -12.48 18.41
CA ARG A 185 -30.36 -11.39 17.62
C ARG A 185 -30.56 -10.04 18.30
N GLU A 186 -31.80 -9.73 18.72
CA GLU A 186 -32.14 -8.50 19.43
C GLU A 186 -31.39 -8.38 20.77
N ALA A 187 -31.25 -9.49 21.50
CA ALA A 187 -30.48 -9.49 22.74
C ALA A 187 -28.99 -9.17 22.53
N ARG A 188 -28.37 -9.62 21.43
CA ARG A 188 -26.99 -9.26 21.07
C ARG A 188 -26.86 -7.77 20.76
N ILE A 189 -27.79 -7.22 19.99
CA ILE A 189 -27.79 -5.79 19.64
C ILE A 189 -27.97 -4.92 20.89
N LYS A 190 -28.92 -5.27 21.76
CA LYS A 190 -29.10 -4.60 23.07
C LYS A 190 -27.89 -4.72 23.99
N GLY A 191 -27.09 -5.78 23.81
CA GLY A 191 -25.83 -6.00 24.51
C GLY A 191 -24.64 -5.23 23.92
N GLY A 192 -24.86 -4.35 22.94
CA GLY A 192 -23.83 -3.50 22.33
C GLY A 192 -23.24 -4.01 21.02
N ALA A 193 -23.73 -5.12 20.46
CA ALA A 193 -23.29 -5.56 19.14
C ALA A 193 -23.83 -4.66 18.02
N LEU A 194 -22.99 -4.35 17.03
CA LEU A 194 -23.41 -3.56 15.87
C LEU A 194 -24.41 -4.34 15.01
N SER A 195 -25.50 -3.70 14.58
CA SER A 195 -26.43 -4.28 13.62
C SER A 195 -25.99 -4.00 12.18
N LEU A 196 -26.38 -4.88 11.24
CA LEU A 196 -26.06 -4.67 9.82
C LEU A 196 -26.74 -3.42 9.25
N ASP A 197 -27.92 -3.05 9.77
CA ASP A 197 -28.61 -1.82 9.38
C ASP A 197 -27.84 -0.58 9.83
N ALA A 198 -27.36 -0.55 11.08
CA ALA A 198 -26.54 0.55 11.60
C ALA A 198 -25.21 0.65 10.85
N PHE A 199 -24.59 -0.50 10.54
CA PHE A 199 -23.41 -0.54 9.67
C PHE A 199 -23.70 0.05 8.28
N THR A 200 -24.84 -0.32 7.67
CA THR A 200 -25.23 0.19 6.35
C THR A 200 -25.39 1.71 6.37
N VAL A 201 -25.93 2.29 7.46
CA VAL A 201 -25.99 3.75 7.63
C VAL A 201 -24.59 4.36 7.65
N ALA A 202 -23.65 3.81 8.43
CA ALA A 202 -22.27 4.28 8.45
C ALA A 202 -21.58 4.18 7.08
N VAL A 203 -21.95 3.16 6.27
CA VAL A 203 -21.46 3.04 4.88
C VAL A 203 -21.99 4.18 4.00
N GLN A 204 -23.24 4.61 4.19
CA GLN A 204 -23.84 5.66 3.38
C GLN A 204 -23.26 7.05 3.66
N GLU A 205 -22.73 7.30 4.86
CA GLU A 205 -22.00 8.52 5.20
C GLU A 205 -20.70 8.66 4.38
N GLY A 206 -20.14 7.55 3.90
CA GLY A 206 -18.97 7.54 3.03
C GLY A 206 -19.27 8.00 1.60
N SER A 207 -18.44 8.91 1.09
CA SER A 207 -18.48 9.30 -0.31
C SER A 207 -17.84 8.24 -1.22
N PRO A 208 -18.21 8.18 -2.51
CA PRO A 208 -17.51 7.38 -3.51
C PRO A 208 -15.98 7.57 -3.50
N ALA A 209 -15.53 8.84 -3.39
CA ALA A 209 -14.11 9.17 -3.34
C ALA A 209 -13.42 8.64 -2.08
N PHE A 210 -14.10 8.63 -0.92
CA PHE A 210 -13.55 8.08 0.32
C PHE A 210 -13.23 6.60 0.18
N TYR A 211 -14.18 5.78 -0.27
CA TYR A 211 -13.98 4.32 -0.39
C TYR A 211 -12.93 3.96 -1.43
N MET A 212 -12.94 4.70 -2.54
CA MET A 212 -11.92 4.58 -3.56
C MET A 212 -10.52 4.92 -3.03
N GLY A 213 -10.39 5.96 -2.21
CA GLY A 213 -9.14 6.29 -1.53
C GLY A 213 -8.77 5.26 -0.44
N LEU A 214 -9.74 4.71 0.28
CA LEU A 214 -9.52 3.65 1.27
C LEU A 214 -8.95 2.38 0.62
N VAL A 215 -9.56 1.91 -0.47
CA VAL A 215 -9.03 0.77 -1.25
C VAL A 215 -7.61 1.06 -1.73
N GLY A 216 -7.35 2.26 -2.27
CA GLY A 216 -6.00 2.66 -2.69
C GLY A 216 -4.96 2.65 -1.55
N ARG A 217 -5.36 3.05 -0.33
CA ARG A 217 -4.49 2.99 0.85
C ARG A 217 -4.19 1.55 1.27
N ILE A 218 -5.18 0.65 1.23
CA ILE A 218 -4.99 -0.78 1.52
C ILE A 218 -4.10 -1.44 0.45
N ASP A 219 -4.32 -1.13 -0.83
CA ASP A 219 -3.49 -1.61 -1.94
C ASP A 219 -2.04 -1.13 -1.81
N GLY A 220 -1.84 0.14 -1.42
CA GLY A 220 -0.51 0.68 -1.14
C GLY A 220 0.17 -0.04 0.04
N ALA A 221 -0.57 -0.36 1.09
CA ALA A 221 -0.05 -1.15 2.21
C ALA A 221 0.34 -2.57 1.78
N LEU A 222 -0.49 -3.25 0.97
CA LEU A 222 -0.21 -4.57 0.39
C LEU A 222 1.07 -4.56 -0.47
N ALA A 223 1.21 -3.56 -1.34
CA ALA A 223 2.41 -3.41 -2.16
C ALA A 223 3.65 -3.20 -1.29
N SER A 224 3.55 -2.37 -0.25
CA SER A 224 4.68 -2.06 0.63
C SER A 224 5.16 -3.26 1.46
N ILE A 225 4.25 -4.09 2.01
CA ILE A 225 4.64 -5.29 2.75
C ILE A 225 5.24 -6.36 1.83
N ASN A 226 4.77 -6.46 0.58
CA ASN A 226 5.37 -7.37 -0.40
C ASN A 226 6.80 -6.92 -0.76
N ALA A 227 6.99 -5.63 -1.05
CA ALA A 227 8.31 -5.11 -1.36
C ALA A 227 9.28 -5.22 -0.17
N LEU A 228 8.81 -5.05 1.07
CA LEU A 228 9.62 -5.29 2.26
C LEU A 228 9.99 -6.78 2.43
N SER A 229 9.03 -7.68 2.19
CA SER A 229 9.28 -9.13 2.20
C SER A 229 10.36 -9.50 1.19
N ASP A 230 10.30 -8.95 -0.03
CA ASP A 230 11.30 -9.18 -1.07
C ASP A 230 12.68 -8.62 -0.66
N ALA A 231 12.73 -7.44 -0.03
CA ALA A 231 13.96 -6.85 0.48
C ALA A 231 14.62 -7.72 1.56
N PHE A 232 13.85 -8.27 2.50
CA PHE A 232 14.39 -9.23 3.47
C PHE A 232 14.85 -10.53 2.78
N SER A 233 14.05 -11.09 1.88
CA SER A 233 14.44 -12.30 1.14
C SER A 233 15.70 -12.12 0.31
N ALA A 234 15.95 -10.92 -0.23
CA ALA A 234 17.21 -10.62 -0.93
C ALA A 234 18.43 -10.64 0.01
N ARG A 235 18.26 -10.39 1.31
CA ARG A 235 19.34 -10.39 2.32
C ARG A 235 19.54 -11.75 2.98
N VAL A 236 18.45 -12.40 3.40
CA VAL A 236 18.48 -13.60 4.25
C VAL A 236 17.79 -14.82 3.64
N GLY A 237 17.30 -14.72 2.40
CA GLY A 237 16.69 -15.85 1.69
C GLY A 237 15.47 -16.42 2.41
N ALA A 238 15.56 -17.71 2.77
CA ALA A 238 14.47 -18.45 3.41
C ALA A 238 14.20 -18.02 4.87
N ASP A 239 15.17 -17.37 5.51
CA ASP A 239 15.04 -16.90 6.89
C ASP A 239 14.26 -15.58 7.00
N ALA A 240 13.80 -15.02 5.86
CA ALA A 240 13.05 -13.78 5.84
C ALA A 240 11.80 -13.84 6.75
N PRO A 241 11.46 -12.74 7.46
CA PRO A 241 10.31 -12.72 8.35
C PRO A 241 9.01 -13.05 7.61
N PRO A 242 8.10 -13.84 8.21
CA PRO A 242 6.82 -14.10 7.59
C PRO A 242 5.99 -12.81 7.51
N ALA A 243 5.24 -12.66 6.43
CA ALA A 243 4.29 -11.56 6.26
C ALA A 243 2.86 -12.04 5.92
N GLY A 244 2.62 -13.35 6.00
CA GLY A 244 1.36 -13.97 5.58
C GLY A 244 0.13 -13.52 6.37
N ALA A 245 0.25 -13.33 7.69
CA ALA A 245 -0.88 -12.92 8.53
C ALA A 245 -1.28 -11.46 8.25
N ILE A 246 -0.28 -10.59 8.07
CA ILE A 246 -0.50 -9.18 7.70
C ILE A 246 -1.13 -9.10 6.30
N ARG A 247 -0.59 -9.84 5.31
CA ARG A 247 -1.14 -9.89 3.94
C ARG A 247 -2.62 -10.32 3.94
N ALA A 248 -2.92 -11.45 4.59
CA ALA A 248 -4.28 -11.99 4.63
C ALA A 248 -5.28 -11.01 5.27
N LEU A 249 -4.87 -10.26 6.30
CA LEU A 249 -5.72 -9.24 6.91
C LEU A 249 -5.93 -8.03 6.03
N LEU A 250 -4.91 -7.57 5.30
CA LEU A 250 -5.06 -6.48 4.35
C LEU A 250 -5.99 -6.88 3.20
N GLU A 251 -5.86 -8.11 2.69
CA GLU A 251 -6.78 -8.68 1.69
C GLU A 251 -8.20 -8.75 2.22
N THR A 252 -8.40 -9.25 3.45
CA THR A 252 -9.72 -9.33 4.09
C THR A 252 -10.35 -7.94 4.26
N ASN A 253 -9.58 -6.93 4.69
CA ASN A 253 -10.04 -5.54 4.75
C ASN A 253 -10.45 -5.02 3.37
N ARG A 254 -9.63 -5.28 2.35
CA ARG A 254 -9.90 -4.86 0.97
C ARG A 254 -11.17 -5.48 0.43
N GLU A 255 -11.33 -6.80 0.60
CA GLU A 255 -12.50 -7.56 0.16
C GLU A 255 -13.78 -7.10 0.88
N ALA A 256 -13.70 -6.85 2.19
CA ALA A 256 -14.82 -6.29 2.95
C ALA A 256 -15.27 -4.94 2.37
N VAL A 257 -14.33 -3.99 2.17
CA VAL A 257 -14.64 -2.68 1.57
C VAL A 257 -15.23 -2.82 0.18
N GLN A 258 -14.69 -3.72 -0.65
CA GLN A 258 -15.22 -3.99 -1.99
C GLN A 258 -16.64 -4.55 -1.95
N ALA A 259 -16.94 -5.41 -0.97
CA ALA A 259 -18.25 -6.01 -0.81
C ALA A 259 -19.31 -4.99 -0.35
N PHE A 260 -19.06 -4.28 0.76
CA PHE A 260 -20.09 -3.39 1.33
C PHE A 260 -20.19 -2.04 0.61
N ALA A 261 -19.12 -1.56 -0.04
CA ALA A 261 -19.11 -0.27 -0.74
C ALA A 261 -19.14 -0.41 -2.28
N ALA A 262 -19.54 -1.58 -2.81
CA ALA A 262 -19.52 -1.89 -4.23
C ALA A 262 -20.16 -0.80 -5.11
N GLU A 263 -21.35 -0.31 -4.73
CA GLU A 263 -22.06 0.74 -5.47
C GLU A 263 -21.29 2.07 -5.46
N LYS A 264 -20.77 2.49 -4.30
CA LYS A 264 -19.99 3.72 -4.15
C LYS A 264 -18.69 3.63 -4.97
N LEU A 265 -18.04 2.46 -5.00
CA LEU A 265 -16.85 2.23 -5.82
C LEU A 265 -17.16 2.29 -7.32
N ALA A 266 -18.28 1.73 -7.76
CA ALA A 266 -18.73 1.83 -9.14
C ALA A 266 -19.03 3.28 -9.55
N GLN A 267 -19.68 4.05 -8.68
CA GLN A 267 -19.93 5.49 -8.88
C GLN A 267 -18.61 6.27 -9.01
N ALA A 268 -17.61 5.98 -8.15
CA ALA A 268 -16.32 6.63 -8.20
C ALA A 268 -15.55 6.32 -9.50
N ALA A 269 -15.60 5.06 -9.95
CA ALA A 269 -14.98 4.64 -11.21
C ALA A 269 -15.64 5.31 -12.43
N ALA A 270 -16.97 5.43 -12.44
CA ALA A 270 -17.70 6.14 -13.48
C ALA A 270 -17.36 7.64 -13.50
N ALA A 271 -17.31 8.30 -12.34
CA ALA A 271 -16.95 9.71 -12.23
C ALA A 271 -15.55 10.00 -12.77
N ARG A 272 -14.54 9.18 -12.43
CA ARG A 272 -13.19 9.32 -13.00
C ARG A 272 -13.16 9.13 -14.51
N SER A 273 -13.93 8.17 -15.02
CA SER A 273 -14.01 7.89 -16.46
C SER A 273 -14.61 9.07 -17.21
N HIS A 274 -15.64 9.71 -16.63
CA HIS A 274 -16.28 10.90 -17.19
C HIS A 274 -15.37 12.13 -17.12
N GLU A 275 -14.67 12.35 -16.00
CA GLU A 275 -13.72 13.44 -15.84
C GLU A 275 -12.51 13.28 -16.79
N ALA A 276 -12.03 12.04 -16.96
CA ALA A 276 -10.98 11.72 -17.92
C ALA A 276 -11.43 11.89 -19.37
N ALA A 277 -12.71 11.75 -19.68
CA ALA A 277 -13.28 12.05 -21.01
C ALA A 277 -13.44 13.56 -21.22
N ASN A 278 -13.96 14.29 -20.24
CA ASN A 278 -14.19 15.75 -20.35
C ASN A 278 -12.88 16.55 -20.43
N ARG A 279 -11.79 16.07 -19.80
CA ARG A 279 -10.44 16.63 -19.98
C ARG A 279 -9.85 16.39 -21.39
N GLN A 280 -10.39 15.49 -22.22
CA GLN A 280 -10.03 15.47 -23.66
C GLN A 280 -10.73 16.56 -24.45
N ASP A 281 -11.98 16.88 -24.11
CA ASP A 281 -12.81 17.75 -24.93
C ASP A 281 -12.58 19.24 -24.61
N GLY A 282 -12.15 19.57 -23.38
CA GLY A 282 -11.90 20.96 -22.94
C GLY A 282 -10.60 21.62 -23.44
N ASP A 283 -9.64 20.85 -23.96
CA ASP A 283 -8.38 21.38 -24.53
C ASP A 283 -8.52 21.81 -26.01
N ALA A 284 -9.73 21.77 -26.59
CA ALA A 284 -9.98 22.10 -27.99
C ALA A 284 -10.57 23.50 -28.25
N GLU A 285 -10.91 24.29 -27.22
CA GLU A 285 -11.68 25.55 -27.38
C GLU A 285 -11.08 26.81 -26.73
N HIS A 286 -9.80 26.80 -26.33
CA HIS A 286 -9.15 28.02 -25.83
C HIS A 286 -7.79 28.26 -26.47
N ASP A 287 -7.80 28.66 -27.75
CA ASP A 287 -6.63 29.28 -28.38
C ASP A 287 -7.08 30.22 -29.50
N ALA A 288 -7.62 31.38 -29.09
CA ALA A 288 -7.70 32.57 -29.93
C ALA A 288 -7.86 33.80 -29.03
N GLU A 289 -6.73 34.44 -28.71
CA GLU A 289 -6.46 35.89 -28.74
C GLU A 289 -5.47 36.35 -27.65
N GLU A 290 -4.37 36.95 -28.13
CA GLU A 290 -3.45 37.92 -27.48
C GLU A 290 -2.53 37.37 -26.35
N GLU A 291 -1.22 37.66 -26.25
CA GLU A 291 -0.37 38.73 -26.78
C GLU A 291 1.13 38.34 -26.63
N GLU A 292 2.02 39.05 -27.33
CA GLU A 292 3.48 38.93 -27.31
C GLU A 292 4.12 39.14 -25.91
N THR A 293 5.16 38.36 -25.56
CA THR A 293 6.56 38.84 -25.45
C THR A 293 7.52 37.81 -24.81
N ALA A 294 8.75 37.81 -25.35
CA ALA A 294 10.04 37.50 -24.74
C ALA A 294 10.47 36.03 -24.48
N ASP A 295 11.38 35.60 -25.35
CA ASP A 295 12.55 34.71 -25.17
C ASP A 295 12.82 34.11 -23.79
N GLY A 296 12.89 32.78 -23.77
CA GLY A 296 13.46 31.97 -22.70
C GLY A 296 13.43 30.50 -23.09
N GLU A 297 14.57 29.97 -23.55
CA GLU A 297 14.79 28.58 -23.94
C GLU A 297 14.24 27.59 -22.91
N ALA A 298 13.23 26.82 -23.32
CA ALA A 298 12.78 25.62 -22.63
C ALA A 298 12.91 24.43 -23.58
N ALA A 299 13.78 23.49 -23.20
CA ALA A 299 13.99 22.22 -23.87
C ALA A 299 12.65 21.50 -24.08
N GLY A 300 12.49 20.95 -25.30
CA GLY A 300 11.21 20.49 -25.84
C GLY A 300 10.46 19.51 -24.95
N SER A 301 9.34 19.99 -24.40
CA SER A 301 8.21 19.12 -24.08
C SER A 301 7.44 18.91 -25.38
N LEU A 302 7.53 17.71 -25.96
CA LEU A 302 6.56 17.28 -26.96
C LEU A 302 5.19 17.26 -26.26
N PRO A 303 4.16 17.96 -26.75
CA PRO A 303 2.84 17.85 -26.17
C PRO A 303 2.42 16.38 -26.28
N ALA A 304 2.26 15.72 -25.13
CA ALA A 304 1.69 14.38 -25.03
C ALA A 304 0.20 14.46 -25.37
N ARG A 305 -0.11 14.70 -26.65
CA ARG A 305 -1.45 14.65 -27.19
C ARG A 305 -1.99 13.25 -26.89
N ARG A 306 -3.08 13.14 -26.14
CA ARG A 306 -3.73 11.85 -25.98
C ARG A 306 -4.16 11.36 -27.37
N PRO A 307 -3.79 10.14 -27.77
CA PRO A 307 -4.15 9.65 -29.10
C PRO A 307 -5.67 9.50 -29.18
N VAL A 308 -6.29 10.21 -30.12
CA VAL A 308 -7.76 10.17 -30.35
C VAL A 308 -8.16 9.03 -31.29
N SER A 309 -7.18 8.30 -31.83
CA SER A 309 -7.38 7.12 -32.65
C SER A 309 -6.36 6.03 -32.35
N ARG A 310 -6.73 4.78 -32.64
CA ARG A 310 -5.83 3.61 -32.54
C ARG A 310 -4.53 3.85 -33.31
N GLU A 311 -4.62 4.40 -34.51
CA GLU A 311 -3.44 4.64 -35.36
C GLU A 311 -2.50 5.69 -34.76
N GLN A 312 -3.05 6.75 -34.15
CA GLN A 312 -2.25 7.75 -33.45
C GLN A 312 -1.57 7.17 -32.20
N ALA A 313 -2.25 6.29 -31.46
CA ALA A 313 -1.66 5.63 -30.30
C ALA A 313 -0.48 4.74 -30.69
N LEU A 314 -0.66 3.95 -31.76
CA LEU A 314 0.41 3.13 -32.32
C LEU A 314 1.58 3.98 -32.85
N GLY A 315 1.29 5.14 -33.47
CA GLY A 315 2.29 6.10 -33.91
C GLY A 315 3.16 6.65 -32.77
N GLN A 316 2.56 6.95 -31.62
CA GLN A 316 3.28 7.41 -30.43
C GLN A 316 4.19 6.33 -29.84
N ILE A 317 3.73 5.07 -29.84
CA ILE A 317 4.58 3.94 -29.44
C ILE A 317 5.82 3.85 -30.36
N LEU A 318 5.67 4.09 -31.67
CA LEU A 318 6.80 4.12 -32.60
C LEU A 318 7.72 5.34 -32.38
N GLU A 319 7.21 6.48 -31.92
CA GLU A 319 8.05 7.61 -31.50
C GLU A 319 8.88 7.28 -30.27
N ILE A 320 8.27 6.63 -29.26
CA ILE A 320 8.97 6.15 -28.08
C ILE A 320 10.01 5.09 -28.47
N ALA A 321 9.67 4.16 -29.37
CA ALA A 321 10.61 3.16 -29.86
C ALA A 321 11.83 3.81 -30.55
N ARG A 322 11.61 4.86 -31.36
CA ARG A 322 12.69 5.65 -31.98
C ARG A 322 13.57 6.34 -30.95
N PHE A 323 12.99 6.88 -29.89
CA PHE A 323 13.76 7.47 -28.78
C PHE A 323 14.70 6.43 -28.16
N PHE A 324 14.17 5.26 -27.76
CA PHE A 324 14.99 4.18 -27.19
C PHE A 324 16.05 3.64 -28.14
N ARG A 325 15.79 3.65 -29.45
CA ARG A 325 16.77 3.21 -30.45
C ARG A 325 18.01 4.12 -30.52
N VAL A 326 17.85 5.40 -30.16
CA VAL A 326 18.92 6.38 -30.12
C VAL A 326 19.55 6.46 -28.72
N SER A 327 18.74 6.46 -27.65
CA SER A 327 19.23 6.60 -26.27
C SER A 327 19.85 5.32 -25.72
N GLU A 328 19.33 4.15 -26.11
CA GLU A 328 19.76 2.84 -25.60
C GLU A 328 19.83 1.79 -26.75
N PRO A 329 20.82 1.88 -27.66
CA PRO A 329 20.85 1.03 -28.88
C PRO A 329 20.93 -0.48 -28.63
N HIS A 330 21.44 -0.89 -27.45
CA HIS A 330 21.59 -2.29 -27.04
C HIS A 330 20.43 -2.79 -26.17
N SER A 331 19.47 -1.93 -25.83
CA SER A 331 18.28 -2.30 -25.06
C SER A 331 17.24 -2.98 -25.97
N PRO A 332 16.62 -4.10 -25.53
CA PRO A 332 15.60 -4.79 -26.32
C PRO A 332 14.29 -3.99 -26.44
N VAL A 333 14.13 -2.92 -25.65
CA VAL A 333 12.89 -2.13 -25.53
C VAL A 333 12.42 -1.60 -26.89
N SER A 334 13.33 -1.05 -27.71
CA SER A 334 12.96 -0.52 -29.03
C SER A 334 12.34 -1.59 -29.95
N TYR A 335 12.94 -2.79 -30.00
CA TYR A 335 12.46 -3.92 -30.78
C TYR A 335 11.11 -4.44 -30.26
N VAL A 336 10.94 -4.55 -28.94
CA VAL A 336 9.69 -4.99 -28.33
C VAL A 336 8.55 -4.03 -28.63
N LEU A 337 8.78 -2.72 -28.60
CA LEU A 337 7.77 -1.71 -28.91
C LEU A 337 7.39 -1.72 -30.40
N GLU A 338 8.35 -1.83 -31.31
CA GLU A 338 8.10 -1.98 -32.76
C GLU A 338 7.27 -3.23 -33.04
N GLU A 339 7.61 -4.35 -32.40
CA GLU A 339 6.92 -5.63 -32.55
C GLU A 339 5.49 -5.60 -31.95
N THR A 340 5.33 -4.89 -30.84
CA THR A 340 4.01 -4.66 -30.23
C THR A 340 3.10 -3.89 -31.18
N VAL A 341 3.62 -2.86 -31.86
CA VAL A 341 2.84 -2.10 -32.85
C VAL A 341 2.50 -2.96 -34.06
N ARG A 342 3.43 -3.79 -34.55
CA ARG A 342 3.17 -4.72 -35.66
C ARG A 342 2.05 -5.69 -35.32
N ARG A 343 2.13 -6.36 -34.16
CA ARG A 343 1.09 -7.29 -33.67
C ARG A 343 -0.23 -6.59 -33.42
N ALA A 344 -0.21 -5.37 -32.89
CA ALA A 344 -1.40 -4.59 -32.67
C ALA A 344 -2.10 -4.15 -33.97
N ARG A 345 -1.52 -4.36 -35.15
CA ARG A 345 -2.19 -4.12 -36.45
C ARG A 345 -2.73 -5.39 -37.10
N MET A 346 -2.42 -6.56 -36.56
CA MET A 346 -2.89 -7.83 -37.07
C MET A 346 -4.37 -8.05 -36.80
N SER A 347 -5.00 -8.86 -37.64
CA SER A 347 -6.26 -9.49 -37.27
C SER A 347 -6.04 -10.48 -36.11
N MET A 348 -7.11 -10.77 -35.36
CA MET A 348 -7.03 -11.74 -34.27
C MET A 348 -6.53 -13.11 -34.75
N THR A 349 -6.94 -13.52 -35.95
CA THR A 349 -6.53 -14.79 -36.55
C THR A 349 -5.02 -14.82 -36.80
N GLU A 350 -4.48 -13.81 -37.47
CA GLU A 350 -3.03 -13.72 -37.74
C GLU A 350 -2.22 -13.64 -36.45
N LEU A 351 -2.72 -12.92 -35.45
CA LEU A 351 -2.07 -12.82 -34.15
C LEU A 351 -2.03 -14.19 -33.42
N LEU A 352 -3.13 -14.94 -33.45
CA LEU A 352 -3.19 -16.27 -32.84
C LEU A 352 -2.30 -17.28 -33.59
N ASP A 353 -2.21 -17.18 -34.92
CA ASP A 353 -1.30 -18.01 -35.72
C ASP A 353 0.17 -17.76 -35.34
N GLU A 354 0.52 -16.52 -35.02
CA GLU A 354 1.87 -16.17 -34.58
C GLU A 354 2.14 -16.53 -33.12
N LEU A 355 1.19 -16.32 -32.21
CA LEU A 355 1.36 -16.56 -30.77
C LEU A 355 1.26 -18.04 -30.41
N ILE A 356 0.42 -18.81 -31.13
CA ILE A 356 0.17 -20.23 -30.88
C ILE A 356 0.61 -21.02 -32.11
N VAL A 357 1.88 -21.43 -32.08
CA VAL A 357 2.52 -22.21 -33.15
C VAL A 357 1.94 -23.63 -33.23
N ASP A 358 1.50 -24.18 -32.10
CA ASP A 358 0.91 -25.52 -32.02
C ASP A 358 -0.55 -25.52 -32.53
N GLN A 359 -0.81 -26.29 -33.58
CA GLN A 359 -2.11 -26.31 -34.26
C GLN A 359 -3.24 -26.83 -33.35
N ASP A 360 -2.97 -27.85 -32.52
CA ASP A 360 -3.98 -28.43 -31.64
C ASP A 360 -4.36 -27.48 -30.50
N ALA A 361 -3.37 -26.80 -29.90
CA ALA A 361 -3.60 -25.77 -28.89
C ALA A 361 -4.39 -24.57 -29.47
N ARG A 362 -4.08 -24.15 -30.70
CA ARG A 362 -4.78 -23.06 -31.38
C ARG A 362 -6.22 -23.44 -31.71
N ARG A 363 -6.44 -24.67 -32.16
CA ARG A 363 -7.79 -25.22 -32.40
C ARG A 363 -8.60 -25.29 -31.13
N TYR A 364 -8.01 -25.75 -30.02
CA TYR A 364 -8.66 -25.76 -28.71
C TYR A 364 -9.04 -24.36 -28.26
N PHE A 365 -8.17 -23.36 -28.48
CA PHE A 365 -8.48 -21.97 -28.16
C PHE A 365 -9.71 -21.45 -28.93
N TYR A 366 -9.81 -21.71 -30.25
CA TYR A 366 -10.99 -21.35 -31.03
C TYR A 366 -12.27 -22.02 -30.51
N LEU A 367 -12.21 -23.31 -30.18
CA LEU A 367 -13.32 -24.07 -29.60
C LEU A 367 -13.76 -23.52 -28.23
N ALA A 368 -12.82 -23.29 -27.32
CA ALA A 368 -13.10 -22.84 -25.96
C ALA A 368 -13.60 -21.39 -25.91
N SER A 369 -13.14 -20.53 -26.82
CA SER A 369 -13.53 -19.12 -26.90
C SER A 369 -14.82 -18.88 -27.71
N GLY A 370 -15.32 -19.88 -28.43
CA GLY A 370 -16.49 -19.75 -29.32
C GLY A 370 -16.23 -18.93 -30.59
N ILE A 371 -14.95 -18.66 -30.92
CA ILE A 371 -14.54 -17.96 -32.14
C ILE A 371 -14.41 -18.99 -33.28
N ARG A 372 -14.99 -18.70 -34.45
CA ARG A 372 -14.89 -19.60 -35.61
C ARG A 372 -13.45 -19.58 -36.19
N PRO A 373 -12.81 -20.73 -36.39
CA PRO A 373 -11.50 -20.79 -37.04
C PRO A 373 -11.60 -20.34 -38.52
N PRO A 374 -10.52 -19.79 -39.09
CA PRO A 374 -10.47 -19.44 -40.52
C PRO A 374 -10.63 -20.68 -41.41
N ALA A 375 -11.24 -20.51 -42.58
CA ALA A 375 -11.45 -21.60 -43.53
C ALA A 375 -10.09 -22.04 -44.12
N GLY A 376 -9.58 -23.20 -43.69
CA GLY A 376 -8.30 -23.75 -44.13
C GLY A 376 -7.56 -24.62 -43.10
N ASP A 377 -7.95 -24.57 -41.82
CA ASP A 377 -7.39 -25.37 -40.72
C ASP A 377 -8.22 -26.65 -40.40
N ASP A 378 -8.96 -27.18 -41.40
CA ASP A 378 -9.70 -28.46 -41.29
C ASP A 378 -8.82 -29.70 -41.59
#